data_AF-A0A9P4PWI3-F1
#
_entry.id   AF-A0A9P4PWI3-F1
#
_cell.length_a   1.000
_cell.length_b   1.000
_cell.length_c   1.000
_cell.angle_alpha   90.00
_cell.angle_beta   90.00
_cell.angle_gamma   90.00
#
_symmetry.space_group_name_H-M   'P 1'
#
loop_
_entity.id
_entity.type
_entity.pdbx_description
1 polymer ?
#
loop_
_entity_poly.entity_id
_entity_poly.type
_entity_poly.pdbx_seq_one_letter_code
_entity_poly.pdbx_strand_id
1 'polypeptide(L)'
;MYTSKSVVAIVAALAFGATAGASLESVSLPSLADCSSTAPTTLNRRQNACFVVGSTTLPQETADVANALASTVTCGTSTTIGKVPDVTTNGVSFSDIDFSKSSSSPLQFALDKFATADPLASTDLAAFQTNLDLYQATEAGVRSEGGNLAIKEPKFFLAFQVARIKTAQGVAIAEPGQTVEHLLGKVQKNAGSADKGLLSQVNALAAQLS
;
A
#
# COMPACT_ATOMS: atom_id res chain seq x y z
N MET A 1 19.38 -12.27 -32.75
CA MET A 1 19.14 -13.66 -32.34
C MET A 1 19.95 -13.95 -31.08
N TYR A 2 19.31 -13.88 -29.91
CA TYR A 2 19.78 -14.54 -28.68
C TYR A 2 18.53 -14.69 -27.79
N THR A 3 17.94 -15.87 -27.85
CA THR A 3 16.86 -16.33 -26.98
C THR A 3 17.47 -16.82 -25.67
N SER A 4 17.01 -16.31 -24.54
CA SER A 4 17.16 -17.02 -23.27
C SER A 4 15.82 -17.04 -22.54
N LYS A 5 15.21 -18.23 -22.55
CA LYS A 5 14.03 -18.59 -21.76
C LYS A 5 14.53 -19.08 -20.40
N SER A 6 14.10 -18.47 -19.32
CA SER A 6 14.25 -19.04 -17.97
C SER A 6 12.90 -19.50 -17.47
N VAL A 7 12.82 -20.81 -17.26
CA VAL A 7 11.69 -21.62 -16.84
C VAL A 7 11.88 -21.95 -15.36
N VAL A 8 10.85 -21.63 -14.57
CA VAL A 8 10.26 -22.39 -13.44
C VAL A 8 11.17 -22.92 -12.32
N ALA A 9 10.81 -22.58 -11.08
CA ALA A 9 10.73 -23.56 -9.98
C ALA A 9 9.76 -23.09 -8.90
N ILE A 10 8.60 -23.75 -8.84
CA ILE A 10 7.62 -23.70 -7.74
C ILE A 10 8.11 -24.70 -6.68
N VAL A 11 8.30 -24.25 -5.44
CA VAL A 11 8.57 -25.12 -4.30
C VAL A 11 7.25 -25.33 -3.54
N ALA A 12 6.66 -26.49 -3.73
CA ALA A 12 5.63 -27.04 -2.85
C ALA A 12 6.31 -27.87 -1.76
N ALA A 13 6.10 -27.54 -0.48
CA ALA A 13 6.59 -28.33 0.64
C ALA A 13 5.43 -28.83 1.51
N LEU A 14 5.15 -30.11 1.26
CA LEU A 14 4.59 -31.19 2.06
C LEU A 14 4.12 -30.93 3.51
N ALA A 15 2.90 -31.42 3.76
CA ALA A 15 2.34 -31.73 5.07
C ALA A 15 3.04 -32.95 5.72
N PHE A 16 3.23 -32.89 7.04
CA PHE A 16 3.47 -34.06 7.88
C PHE A 16 2.38 -34.13 8.94
N GLY A 17 1.57 -35.20 8.87
CA GLY A 17 0.77 -35.68 9.98
C GLY A 17 1.58 -36.65 10.83
N ALA A 18 1.39 -36.63 12.14
CA ALA A 18 1.83 -37.69 13.04
C ALA A 18 0.86 -37.83 14.22
N THR A 19 0.74 -39.07 14.66
CA THR A 19 -0.43 -39.72 15.27
C THR A 19 -0.46 -39.67 16.80
N ALA A 20 -1.66 -39.86 17.34
CA ALA A 20 -1.94 -40.09 18.74
C ALA A 20 -1.32 -41.40 19.28
N GLY A 21 -0.91 -41.38 20.56
CA GLY A 21 -0.56 -42.56 21.35
C GLY A 21 -0.63 -42.21 22.84
N ALA A 22 -1.61 -42.79 23.54
CA ALA A 22 -1.79 -42.69 24.99
C ALA A 22 -1.19 -43.92 25.68
N SER A 23 -0.56 -43.74 26.84
CA SER A 23 -0.47 -44.74 27.90
C SER A 23 -0.15 -44.06 29.24
N LEU A 24 -0.90 -44.46 30.27
CA LEU A 24 -0.91 -43.98 31.64
C LEU A 24 0.11 -44.74 32.49
N GLU A 25 0.96 -44.05 33.25
CA GLU A 25 1.55 -44.58 34.48
C GLU A 25 1.61 -43.46 35.53
N SER A 26 1.10 -43.80 36.72
CA SER A 26 0.85 -42.92 37.87
C SER A 26 1.96 -43.04 38.91
N VAL A 27 2.57 -41.91 39.32
CA VAL A 27 3.41 -41.81 40.53
C VAL A 27 3.16 -40.46 41.22
N SER A 28 2.98 -40.52 42.54
CA SER A 28 2.61 -39.40 43.42
C SER A 28 3.79 -38.55 43.93
N LEU A 29 3.56 -37.22 43.91
CA LEU A 29 4.04 -36.06 44.73
C LEU A 29 5.27 -36.17 45.65
N PRO A 30 6.12 -35.10 45.71
CA PRO A 30 5.87 -34.06 46.71
C PRO A 30 5.98 -32.60 46.22
N SER A 31 5.57 -31.72 47.14
CA SER A 31 5.28 -30.29 47.06
C SER A 31 6.49 -29.35 46.87
N LEU A 32 6.14 -28.08 46.56
CA LEU A 32 6.91 -26.82 46.69
C LEU A 32 7.90 -26.46 45.57
N ALA A 33 7.46 -25.59 44.66
CA ALA A 33 8.13 -24.32 44.38
C ALA A 33 7.29 -23.50 43.39
N ASP A 34 6.74 -22.42 43.89
CA ASP A 34 6.19 -21.31 43.13
C ASP A 34 7.25 -20.81 42.15
N CYS A 35 7.03 -21.02 40.86
CA CYS A 35 7.74 -20.31 39.81
C CYS A 35 6.66 -19.76 38.88
N SER A 36 5.99 -18.72 39.35
CA SER A 36 5.25 -17.80 38.50
C SER A 36 6.22 -17.29 37.44
N SER A 37 6.27 -17.97 36.28
CA SER A 37 6.85 -17.41 35.08
C SER A 37 5.90 -16.32 34.61
N THR A 38 6.00 -15.13 35.21
CA THR A 38 5.74 -13.90 34.47
C THR A 38 6.77 -13.87 33.35
N ALA A 39 6.45 -14.55 32.24
CA ALA A 39 7.08 -14.23 30.98
C ALA A 39 6.97 -12.71 30.85
N PRO A 40 8.07 -11.99 30.59
CA PRO A 40 7.94 -10.61 30.20
C PRO A 40 7.14 -10.66 28.90
N THR A 41 5.85 -10.34 28.98
CA THR A 41 5.17 -9.70 27.87
C THR A 41 5.92 -8.39 27.70
N THR A 42 7.03 -8.44 26.98
CA THR A 42 7.40 -7.34 26.11
C THR A 42 6.20 -7.20 25.19
N LEU A 43 5.19 -6.46 25.66
CA LEU A 43 4.34 -5.68 24.81
C LEU A 43 5.33 -4.77 24.09
N ASN A 44 5.90 -5.29 23.00
CA ASN A 44 6.28 -4.45 21.89
C ASN A 44 4.97 -3.74 21.58
N ARG A 45 4.79 -2.54 22.16
CA ARG A 45 3.88 -1.54 21.65
C ARG A 45 4.16 -1.59 20.17
N ARG A 46 3.24 -2.16 19.36
CA ARG A 46 3.33 -2.02 17.90
C ARG A 46 3.54 -0.53 17.73
N GLN A 47 4.75 -0.14 17.33
CA GLN A 47 5.02 1.26 17.10
C GLN A 47 4.04 1.58 15.98
N ASN A 48 2.98 2.33 16.32
CA ASN A 48 2.05 2.79 15.30
C ASN A 48 2.91 3.42 14.21
N ALA A 49 2.61 3.10 12.95
CA ALA A 49 3.38 3.61 11.83
C ALA A 49 3.57 5.13 11.99
N CYS A 50 4.78 5.64 11.76
CA CYS A 50 5.16 6.99 12.20
C CYS A 50 4.26 8.11 11.65
N PHE A 51 3.54 7.83 10.56
CA PHE A 51 2.61 8.72 9.88
C PHE A 51 1.18 8.68 10.44
N VAL A 52 0.83 7.70 11.29
CA VAL A 52 -0.47 7.62 11.99
C VAL A 52 -0.38 8.46 13.27
N VAL A 53 -0.82 9.71 13.18
CA VAL A 53 -0.60 10.74 14.21
C VAL A 53 -1.84 11.10 15.04
N GLY A 54 -3.04 10.78 14.56
CA GLY A 54 -4.29 11.09 15.25
C GLY A 54 -4.90 9.89 16.00
N SER A 55 -6.09 10.10 16.56
CA SER A 55 -6.81 9.12 17.38
C SER A 55 -8.05 8.51 16.72
N THR A 56 -8.38 8.92 15.49
CA THR A 56 -9.53 8.39 14.75
C THR A 56 -9.24 6.96 14.29
N THR A 57 -10.17 6.05 14.55
CA THR A 57 -10.08 4.66 14.09
C THR A 57 -10.04 4.59 12.57
N LEU A 58 -9.01 3.95 12.04
CA LEU A 58 -8.86 3.74 10.59
C LEU A 58 -9.80 2.62 10.11
N PRO A 59 -10.37 2.73 8.90
CA PRO A 59 -10.97 1.59 8.21
C PRO A 59 -9.95 0.45 8.10
N GLN A 60 -10.41 -0.81 8.20
CA GLN A 60 -9.53 -1.97 8.23
C GLN A 60 -8.57 -2.01 7.04
N GLU A 61 -9.05 -1.72 5.82
CA GLU A 61 -8.20 -1.71 4.64
C GLU A 61 -7.08 -0.66 4.70
N THR A 62 -7.32 0.46 5.39
CA THR A 62 -6.31 1.51 5.58
C THR A 62 -5.33 1.11 6.68
N ALA A 63 -5.82 0.49 7.75
CA ALA A 63 -4.97 0.00 8.84
C ALA A 63 -4.00 -1.10 8.36
N ASP A 64 -4.47 -2.01 7.52
CA ASP A 64 -3.64 -3.08 6.95
C ASP A 64 -2.52 -2.52 6.08
N VAL A 65 -2.83 -1.53 5.23
CA VAL A 65 -1.82 -0.81 4.42
C VAL A 65 -0.84 -0.06 5.31
N ALA A 66 -1.32 0.66 6.33
CA ALA A 66 -0.45 1.36 7.28
C ALA A 66 0.51 0.42 7.99
N ASN A 67 0.02 -0.77 8.40
CA ASN A 67 0.85 -1.80 9.02
C ASN A 67 1.90 -2.36 8.04
N ALA A 68 1.53 -2.57 6.77
CA ALA A 68 2.44 -3.07 5.74
C ALA A 68 3.58 -2.07 5.42
N LEU A 69 3.29 -0.76 5.51
CA LEU A 69 4.24 0.31 5.22
C LEU A 69 5.08 0.75 6.42
N ALA A 70 4.72 0.32 7.65
CA ALA A 70 5.30 0.84 8.88
C ALA A 70 6.82 0.65 9.00
N SER A 71 7.39 -0.40 8.37
CA SER A 71 8.82 -0.70 8.43
C SER A 71 9.63 -0.12 7.27
N THR A 72 8.98 0.33 6.20
CA THR A 72 9.64 0.84 4.98
C THR A 72 9.53 2.35 4.86
N VAL A 73 8.47 2.94 5.39
CA VAL A 73 8.23 4.38 5.38
C VAL A 73 8.82 5.00 6.65
N THR A 74 9.62 6.05 6.45
CA THR A 74 10.17 6.89 7.52
C THR A 74 9.46 8.24 7.55
N CYS A 75 9.52 8.93 8.69
CA CYS A 75 8.89 10.24 8.84
C CYS A 75 9.93 11.30 9.19
N GLY A 76 9.87 12.42 8.48
CA GLY A 76 10.64 13.62 8.78
C GLY A 76 10.06 14.42 9.94
N THR A 77 10.66 15.59 10.20
CA THR A 77 10.21 16.52 11.25
C THR A 77 9.22 17.58 10.75
N SER A 78 9.14 17.77 9.43
CA SER A 78 8.17 18.68 8.80
C SER A 78 6.83 17.99 8.58
N THR A 79 5.76 18.77 8.44
CA THR A 79 4.42 18.26 8.11
C THR A 79 4.05 18.58 6.66
N THR A 80 3.13 17.80 6.09
CA THR A 80 2.59 18.00 4.74
C THR A 80 1.11 18.36 4.80
N ILE A 81 0.22 17.38 4.71
CA ILE A 81 -1.22 17.58 4.78
C ILE A 81 -1.66 17.45 6.25
N GLY A 82 -2.24 18.54 6.78
CA GLY A 82 -2.66 18.57 8.18
C GLY A 82 -1.47 18.43 9.12
N LYS A 83 -1.55 17.50 10.08
CA LYS A 83 -0.43 17.21 11.01
C LYS A 83 0.40 15.99 10.59
N VAL A 84 0.15 15.44 9.41
CA VAL A 84 0.87 14.26 8.94
C VAL A 84 2.32 14.64 8.64
N PRO A 85 3.31 13.93 9.22
CA PRO A 85 4.71 14.13 8.89
C PRO A 85 4.97 13.95 7.40
N ASP A 86 5.98 14.62 6.87
CA ASP A 86 6.49 14.29 5.56
C ASP A 86 7.08 12.88 5.59
N VAL A 87 6.51 11.99 4.79
CA VAL A 87 6.89 10.58 4.73
C VAL A 87 7.89 10.36 3.62
N THR A 88 8.86 9.47 3.84
CA THR A 88 9.91 9.14 2.88
C THR A 88 10.09 7.63 2.77
N THR A 89 10.18 7.14 1.54
CA THR A 89 10.54 5.75 1.22
C THR A 89 11.31 5.69 -0.09
N ASN A 90 12.24 4.74 -0.24
CA ASN A 90 13.12 4.61 -1.41
C ASN A 90 13.81 5.92 -1.86
N GLY A 91 14.10 6.82 -0.90
CA GLY A 91 14.75 8.12 -1.17
C GLY A 91 13.82 9.20 -1.73
N VAL A 92 12.51 8.96 -1.84
CA VAL A 92 11.51 9.94 -2.31
C VAL A 92 10.63 10.38 -1.14
N SER A 93 10.37 11.68 -1.02
CA SER A 93 9.48 12.23 0.02
C SER A 93 8.12 12.60 -0.54
N PHE A 94 7.07 12.54 0.27
CA PHE A 94 5.73 12.93 -0.16
C PHE A 94 5.69 14.42 -0.56
N SER A 95 6.45 15.27 0.12
CA SER A 95 6.54 16.70 -0.21
C SER A 95 7.00 17.00 -1.64
N ASP A 96 7.72 16.07 -2.30
CA ASP A 96 8.15 16.19 -3.71
C ASP A 96 7.01 15.93 -4.73
N ILE A 97 5.95 15.28 -4.25
CA ILE A 97 4.77 14.86 -5.02
C ILE A 97 3.47 15.33 -4.35
N ASP A 98 3.52 16.35 -3.51
CA ASP A 98 2.39 16.84 -2.74
C ASP A 98 1.43 17.68 -3.59
N PHE A 99 0.32 17.05 -4.00
CA PHE A 99 -0.73 17.70 -4.78
C PHE A 99 -1.33 18.94 -4.10
N SER A 100 -1.30 19.01 -2.76
CA SER A 100 -1.91 20.12 -2.03
C SER A 100 -1.15 21.44 -2.16
N LYS A 101 0.10 21.37 -2.61
CA LYS A 101 0.94 22.54 -2.93
C LYS A 101 0.76 23.03 -4.37
N SER A 102 0.01 22.30 -5.20
CA SER A 102 -0.29 22.68 -6.58
C SER A 102 -1.49 23.62 -6.67
N SER A 103 -1.51 24.48 -7.69
CA SER A 103 -2.71 25.25 -8.06
C SER A 103 -3.72 24.45 -8.89
N SER A 104 -3.33 23.26 -9.37
CA SER A 104 -4.21 22.36 -10.15
C SER A 104 -5.20 21.63 -9.25
N SER A 105 -6.30 21.14 -9.84
CA SER A 105 -7.15 20.16 -9.15
C SER A 105 -6.36 18.87 -8.85
N PRO A 106 -6.75 18.08 -7.83
CA PRO A 106 -6.02 16.85 -7.49
C PRO A 106 -5.90 15.87 -8.67
N LEU A 107 -6.97 15.68 -9.45
CA LEU A 107 -6.91 14.84 -10.65
C LEU A 107 -6.01 15.42 -11.76
N GLN A 108 -6.07 16.73 -12.03
CA GLN A 108 -5.18 17.37 -13.00
C GLN A 108 -3.71 17.21 -12.58
N PHE A 109 -3.40 17.47 -11.31
CA PHE A 109 -2.06 17.24 -10.77
C PHE A 109 -1.61 15.79 -10.99
N ALA A 110 -2.49 14.81 -10.75
CA ALA A 110 -2.14 13.41 -10.91
C ALA A 110 -1.85 13.04 -12.37
N LEU A 111 -2.65 13.55 -13.32
CA LEU A 111 -2.43 13.38 -14.76
C LEU A 111 -1.07 13.94 -15.20
N ASP A 112 -0.72 15.14 -14.72
CA ASP A 112 0.52 15.80 -15.10
C ASP A 112 1.75 15.16 -14.44
N LYS A 113 1.65 14.83 -13.14
CA LYS A 113 2.77 14.35 -12.32
C LYS A 113 3.08 12.88 -12.55
N PHE A 114 2.08 12.06 -12.82
CA PHE A 114 2.20 10.59 -12.91
C PHE A 114 1.92 10.08 -14.32
N ALA A 115 2.47 10.77 -15.32
CA ALA A 115 2.48 10.33 -16.70
C ALA A 115 3.38 9.10 -16.89
N THR A 116 2.91 8.14 -17.70
CA THR A 116 3.64 6.91 -18.03
C THR A 116 4.47 7.09 -19.29
N ALA A 117 5.48 6.24 -19.49
CA ALA A 117 6.27 6.22 -20.71
C ALA A 117 5.50 5.60 -21.89
N ASP A 118 6.03 5.78 -23.11
CA ASP A 118 5.59 5.13 -24.34
C ASP A 118 6.81 4.43 -24.99
N PRO A 119 6.82 3.09 -25.11
CA PRO A 119 5.75 2.14 -24.80
C PRO A 119 5.47 2.00 -23.29
N LEU A 120 4.22 1.72 -22.92
CA LEU A 120 3.78 1.66 -21.51
C LEU A 120 4.61 0.67 -20.68
N ALA A 121 4.96 -0.48 -21.28
CA ALA A 121 5.77 -1.51 -20.64
C ALA A 121 7.17 -1.03 -20.18
N SER A 122 7.69 0.07 -20.74
CA SER A 122 8.97 0.67 -20.35
C SER A 122 8.90 1.55 -19.10
N THR A 123 7.69 1.81 -18.58
CA THR A 123 7.50 2.62 -17.38
C THR A 123 8.11 1.95 -16.15
N ASP A 124 8.79 2.72 -15.31
CA ASP A 124 9.34 2.23 -14.05
C ASP A 124 8.22 1.94 -13.02
N LEU A 125 7.86 0.66 -12.91
CA LEU A 125 6.85 0.19 -11.97
C LEU A 125 7.24 0.47 -10.51
N ALA A 126 8.53 0.40 -10.16
CA ALA A 126 9.00 0.62 -8.80
C ALA A 126 8.86 2.08 -8.37
N ALA A 127 9.11 3.02 -9.28
CA ALA A 127 8.87 4.44 -9.04
C ALA A 127 7.37 4.73 -8.78
N PHE A 128 6.47 4.15 -9.58
CA PHE A 128 5.03 4.31 -9.37
C PHE A 128 4.53 3.66 -8.08
N GLN A 129 5.06 2.49 -7.71
CA GLN A 129 4.74 1.84 -6.44
C GLN A 129 5.25 2.67 -5.25
N THR A 130 6.46 3.22 -5.33
CA THR A 130 7.02 4.13 -4.31
C THR A 130 6.11 5.33 -4.09
N ASN A 131 5.66 5.98 -5.17
CA ASN A 131 4.74 7.11 -5.07
C ASN A 131 3.39 6.70 -4.49
N LEU A 132 2.86 5.52 -4.86
CA LEU A 132 1.62 5.00 -4.31
C LEU A 132 1.73 4.73 -2.79
N ASP A 133 2.84 4.16 -2.34
CA ASP A 133 3.11 3.88 -0.92
C ASP A 133 3.17 5.18 -0.11
N LEU A 134 3.82 6.23 -0.62
CA LEU A 134 3.83 7.56 -0.01
C LEU A 134 2.41 8.13 0.14
N TYR A 135 1.60 8.05 -0.92
CA TYR A 135 0.21 8.50 -0.86
C TYR A 135 -0.67 7.69 0.09
N GLN A 136 -0.43 6.38 0.19
CA GLN A 136 -1.14 5.49 1.11
C GLN A 136 -0.76 5.77 2.57
N ALA A 137 0.53 5.96 2.87
CA ALA A 137 1.00 6.35 4.18
C ALA A 137 0.41 7.70 4.61
N THR A 138 0.47 8.71 3.74
CA THR A 138 -0.11 10.03 4.03
C THR A 138 -1.62 9.96 4.21
N GLU A 139 -2.37 9.19 3.40
CA GLU A 139 -3.81 9.01 3.59
C GLU A 139 -4.15 8.40 4.95
N ALA A 140 -3.39 7.38 5.39
CA ALA A 140 -3.58 6.78 6.70
C ALA A 140 -3.37 7.81 7.81
N GLY A 141 -2.36 8.67 7.68
CA GLY A 141 -2.15 9.80 8.59
C GLY A 141 -3.33 10.77 8.60
N VAL A 142 -3.77 11.24 7.44
CA VAL A 142 -4.88 12.20 7.31
C VAL A 142 -6.16 11.62 7.89
N ARG A 143 -6.44 10.33 7.66
CA ARG A 143 -7.61 9.65 8.24
C ARG A 143 -7.51 9.54 9.75
N SER A 144 -6.32 9.29 10.29
CA SER A 144 -6.12 9.16 11.73
C SER A 144 -6.45 10.44 12.49
N GLU A 145 -6.31 11.61 11.86
CA GLU A 145 -6.71 12.90 12.43
C GLU A 145 -8.12 13.37 12.02
N GLY A 146 -8.85 12.58 11.23
CA GLY A 146 -10.19 12.94 10.74
C GLY A 146 -10.17 14.02 9.64
N GLY A 147 -9.06 14.16 8.91
CA GLY A 147 -8.86 15.19 7.90
C GLY A 147 -9.60 14.95 6.58
N ASN A 148 -9.55 15.97 5.71
CA ASN A 148 -10.16 15.92 4.38
C ASN A 148 -9.47 14.93 3.43
N LEU A 149 -10.24 14.16 2.66
CA LEU A 149 -9.74 13.03 1.88
C LEU A 149 -9.52 13.32 0.39
N ALA A 150 -9.21 14.57 0.02
CA ALA A 150 -8.86 14.94 -1.37
C ALA A 150 -7.64 14.15 -1.91
N ILE A 151 -6.77 13.67 -1.01
CA ILE A 151 -5.64 12.79 -1.34
C ILE A 151 -6.05 11.50 -2.06
N LYS A 152 -7.32 11.08 -1.94
CA LYS A 152 -7.82 9.87 -2.59
C LYS A 152 -7.76 9.95 -4.12
N GLU A 153 -7.94 11.14 -4.70
CA GLU A 153 -7.93 11.32 -6.16
C GLU A 153 -6.57 10.93 -6.76
N PRO A 154 -5.44 11.59 -6.43
CA PRO A 154 -4.14 11.17 -6.96
C PRO A 154 -3.74 9.75 -6.53
N LYS A 155 -4.11 9.32 -5.32
CA LYS A 155 -3.83 7.95 -4.85
C LYS A 155 -4.49 6.89 -5.73
N PHE A 156 -5.78 7.04 -6.04
CA PHE A 156 -6.46 6.08 -6.93
C PHE A 156 -5.96 6.18 -8.37
N PHE A 157 -5.57 7.38 -8.83
CA PHE A 157 -4.94 7.53 -10.14
C PHE A 157 -3.59 6.79 -10.20
N LEU A 158 -2.73 6.92 -9.18
CA LEU A 158 -1.49 6.17 -9.07
C LEU A 158 -1.72 4.66 -9.05
N ALA A 159 -2.69 4.18 -8.26
CA ALA A 159 -3.05 2.76 -8.24
C ALA A 159 -3.49 2.28 -9.63
N PHE A 160 -4.33 3.06 -10.32
CA PHE A 160 -4.76 2.80 -11.69
C PHE A 160 -3.57 2.70 -12.66
N GLN A 161 -2.61 3.63 -12.59
CA GLN A 161 -1.38 3.58 -13.38
C GLN A 161 -0.54 2.34 -13.08
N VAL A 162 -0.36 1.99 -11.79
CA VAL A 162 0.34 0.76 -11.38
C VAL A 162 -0.31 -0.48 -12.01
N ALA A 163 -1.64 -0.56 -12.03
CA ALA A 163 -2.34 -1.69 -12.66
C ALA A 163 -2.15 -1.74 -14.18
N ARG A 164 -2.18 -0.59 -14.85
CA ARG A 164 -1.89 -0.48 -16.29
C ARG A 164 -0.47 -0.94 -16.61
N ILE A 165 0.51 -0.45 -15.86
CA ILE A 165 1.93 -0.80 -16.04
C ILE A 165 2.14 -2.31 -15.81
N LYS A 166 1.58 -2.87 -14.72
CA LYS A 166 1.63 -4.32 -14.46
C LYS A 166 1.07 -5.12 -15.64
N THR A 167 -0.07 -4.69 -16.19
CA THR A 167 -0.69 -5.36 -17.33
C THR A 167 0.20 -5.30 -18.57
N ALA A 168 0.75 -4.13 -18.91
CA ALA A 168 1.67 -3.97 -20.04
C ALA A 168 2.98 -4.76 -19.89
N GLN A 169 3.45 -4.94 -18.65
CA GLN A 169 4.63 -5.74 -18.33
C GLN A 169 4.34 -7.24 -18.18
N GLY A 170 3.09 -7.68 -18.39
CA GLY A 170 2.70 -9.09 -18.26
C GLY A 170 2.66 -9.61 -16.82
N VAL A 171 2.60 -8.71 -15.83
CA VAL A 171 2.46 -9.06 -14.40
C VAL A 171 0.97 -9.30 -14.10
N ALA A 172 0.65 -10.52 -13.68
CA ALA A 172 -0.73 -10.89 -13.33
C ALA A 172 -1.24 -10.14 -12.09
N ILE A 173 -2.49 -9.68 -12.15
CA ILE A 173 -3.20 -9.04 -11.03
C ILE A 173 -4.25 -10.01 -10.50
N ALA A 174 -3.96 -10.64 -9.36
CA ALA A 174 -4.85 -11.63 -8.76
C ALA A 174 -6.01 -11.00 -7.98
N GLU A 175 -5.76 -9.84 -7.35
CA GLU A 175 -6.75 -9.16 -6.51
C GLU A 175 -7.74 -8.37 -7.37
N PRO A 176 -9.05 -8.69 -7.35
CA PRO A 176 -10.05 -8.01 -8.19
C PRO A 176 -10.10 -6.49 -7.97
N GLY A 177 -9.87 -6.07 -6.72
CA GLY A 177 -9.81 -4.65 -6.32
C GLY A 177 -8.61 -3.87 -6.85
N GLN A 178 -7.66 -4.54 -7.52
CA GLN A 178 -6.46 -3.94 -8.10
C GLN A 178 -6.45 -3.97 -9.64
N THR A 179 -7.52 -4.44 -10.27
CA THR A 179 -7.62 -4.44 -11.74
C THR A 179 -7.74 -3.02 -12.30
N VAL A 180 -7.32 -2.84 -13.56
CA VAL A 180 -7.42 -1.53 -14.25
C VAL A 180 -8.86 -1.02 -14.25
N GLU A 181 -9.83 -1.88 -14.58
CA GLU A 181 -11.26 -1.57 -14.61
C GLU A 181 -11.76 -1.10 -13.23
N HIS A 182 -11.44 -1.86 -12.17
CA HIS A 182 -11.87 -1.50 -10.82
C HIS A 182 -11.29 -0.14 -10.40
N LEU A 183 -10.00 0.07 -10.63
CA LEU A 183 -9.31 1.28 -10.22
C LEU A 183 -9.72 2.50 -11.06
N LEU A 184 -10.05 2.33 -12.34
CA LEU A 184 -10.68 3.37 -13.16
C LEU A 184 -11.99 3.83 -12.51
N GLY A 185 -12.85 2.89 -12.11
CA GLY A 185 -14.09 3.21 -11.39
C GLY A 185 -13.83 3.95 -10.07
N LYS A 186 -12.73 3.63 -9.37
CA LYS A 186 -12.32 4.37 -8.16
C LYS A 186 -11.86 5.79 -8.50
N VAL A 187 -11.10 6.00 -9.58
CA VAL A 187 -10.70 7.35 -10.02
C VAL A 187 -11.94 8.18 -10.34
N GLN A 188 -12.83 7.68 -11.20
CA GLN A 188 -14.05 8.37 -11.58
C GLN A 188 -14.94 8.72 -10.38
N LYS A 189 -15.11 7.77 -9.43
CA LYS A 189 -15.91 7.99 -8.23
C LYS A 189 -15.33 9.07 -7.30
N ASN A 190 -14.00 9.17 -7.21
CA ASN A 190 -13.37 10.11 -6.28
C ASN A 190 -13.05 11.46 -6.93
N ALA A 191 -12.99 11.55 -8.25
CA ALA A 191 -12.78 12.79 -9.00
C ALA A 191 -13.90 13.84 -8.77
N GLY A 192 -15.00 13.49 -8.11
CA GLY A 192 -16.05 14.43 -7.72
C GLY A 192 -16.62 15.21 -8.91
N SER A 193 -16.53 16.53 -8.85
CA SER A 193 -16.96 17.46 -9.92
C SER A 193 -15.82 17.82 -10.88
N ALA A 194 -14.80 16.97 -11.04
CA ALA A 194 -13.72 17.18 -11.98
C ALA A 194 -14.24 17.48 -13.39
N ASP A 195 -13.44 18.26 -14.13
CA ASP A 195 -13.74 18.59 -15.50
C ASP A 195 -13.91 17.32 -16.36
N LYS A 196 -14.93 17.32 -17.22
CA LYS A 196 -15.28 16.16 -18.06
C LYS A 196 -14.12 15.78 -19.00
N GLY A 197 -13.31 16.75 -19.42
CA GLY A 197 -12.11 16.51 -20.21
C GLY A 197 -11.08 15.69 -19.47
N LEU A 198 -10.88 15.91 -18.16
CA LEU A 198 -9.96 15.11 -17.35
C LEU A 198 -10.43 13.66 -17.22
N LEU A 199 -11.72 13.45 -16.96
CA LEU A 199 -12.29 12.09 -16.94
C LEU A 199 -12.16 11.39 -18.30
N SER A 200 -12.32 12.13 -19.40
CA SER A 200 -12.09 11.59 -20.74
C SER A 200 -10.63 11.18 -20.95
N GLN A 201 -9.66 11.94 -20.43
CA GLN A 201 -8.25 11.57 -20.49
C GLN A 201 -7.97 10.29 -19.70
N VAL A 202 -8.50 10.16 -18.48
CA VAL A 202 -8.35 8.93 -17.69
C VAL A 202 -8.96 7.72 -18.41
N ASN A 203 -10.13 7.89 -19.04
CA ASN A 203 -10.76 6.82 -19.83
C ASN A 203 -9.91 6.42 -21.04
N ALA A 204 -9.29 7.38 -21.72
CA ALA A 204 -8.39 7.09 -22.84
C ALA A 204 -7.16 6.29 -22.38
N LEU A 205 -6.60 6.61 -21.21
CA LEU A 205 -5.49 5.83 -20.63
C LEU A 205 -5.91 4.39 -20.35
N ALA A 206 -7.13 4.13 -19.89
CA ALA A 206 -7.59 2.77 -19.58
C ALA A 206 -7.61 1.85 -20.80
N ALA A 207 -7.76 2.41 -22.01
CA ALA A 207 -7.70 1.67 -23.27
C ALA A 207 -6.27 1.39 -23.76
N GLN A 208 -5.27 2.06 -23.20
CA GLN A 208 -3.86 1.91 -23.54
C GLN A 208 -3.17 0.97 -22.54
N LEU A 209 -3.04 -0.31 -22.89
CA LEU A 209 -2.50 -1.36 -22.01
C LEU A 209 -1.24 -2.06 -22.58
N SER A 210 -0.65 -1.49 -23.62
CA SER A 210 0.55 -2.00 -24.32
C SER A 210 1.49 -0.86 -24.62
#